data_AF-A0AAD8EJX1-F1
#
_entry.id   AF-A0AAD8EJX1-F1
#
_cell.length_a   1.000
_cell.length_b   1.000
_cell.length_c   1.000
_cell.angle_alpha   90.00
_cell.angle_beta   90.00
_cell.angle_gamma   90.00
#
_symmetry.space_group_name_H-M   'P 1'
#
loop_
_entity.id
_entity.type
_entity.pdbx_description
1 polymer ?
#
loop_
_entity_poly.entity_id
_entity_poly.type
_entity_poly.pdbx_seq_one_letter_code
_entity_poly.pdbx_strand_id
1 'polypeptide(L)'
;MCEITLKAEIAKLREQLQEKEEMLQLISKKTNDDVSEKLTNAEIAKFSRQIILPEIGVKGQLALKASSVLIVGAGGLGCPSAQYLTGAGVGHIGIVDYDSVELNNLHRQLLHAESSVGNSKVKSAEDSLR
;
A
#
# COMPACT_ATOMS: atom_id res chain seq x y z
N MET A 1 -37.08 1.46 -51.12
CA MET A 1 -35.92 2.32 -50.77
C MET A 1 -35.71 2.47 -49.27
N CYS A 2 -36.75 2.49 -48.41
CA CYS A 2 -36.59 2.72 -46.96
C CYS A 2 -35.95 1.53 -46.19
N GLU A 3 -36.25 0.28 -46.58
CA GLU A 3 -35.81 -0.90 -45.82
C GLU A 3 -34.32 -1.24 -46.00
N ILE A 4 -33.76 -0.96 -47.19
CA ILE A 4 -32.34 -1.23 -47.49
C ILE A 4 -31.44 -0.20 -46.78
N THR A 5 -31.84 1.08 -46.76
CA THR A 5 -31.13 2.12 -46.01
C THR A 5 -31.19 1.88 -44.50
N LEU A 6 -32.35 1.47 -43.95
CA LEU A 6 -32.44 1.13 -42.53
C LEU A 6 -31.54 -0.06 -42.16
N LYS A 7 -31.50 -1.10 -43.00
CA LYS A 7 -30.62 -2.27 -42.76
C LYS A 7 -29.15 -1.89 -42.79
N ALA A 8 -28.75 -1.00 -43.70
CA ALA A 8 -27.38 -0.48 -43.78
C ALA A 8 -27.01 0.38 -42.55
N GLU A 9 -27.94 1.21 -42.07
CA GLU A 9 -27.73 2.05 -40.88
C GLU A 9 -27.63 1.23 -39.60
N ILE A 10 -28.49 0.21 -39.44
CA ILE A 10 -28.42 -0.75 -38.32
C ILE A 10 -27.10 -1.52 -38.33
N ALA A 11 -26.60 -1.94 -39.50
CA ALA A 11 -25.32 -2.62 -39.61
C ALA A 11 -24.17 -1.72 -39.13
N LYS A 12 -24.16 -0.46 -39.59
CA LYS A 12 -23.15 0.53 -39.18
C LYS A 12 -23.20 0.84 -37.68
N LEU A 13 -24.39 0.97 -37.10
CA LEU A 13 -24.54 1.22 -35.66
C LEU A 13 -24.07 0.02 -34.82
N ARG A 14 -24.28 -1.21 -35.29
CA ARG A 14 -23.79 -2.41 -34.60
C ARG A 14 -22.26 -2.50 -34.61
N GLU A 15 -21.64 -2.15 -35.72
CA GLU A 15 -20.18 -2.08 -35.83
C GLU A 15 -19.60 -1.05 -34.85
N GLN A 16 -20.19 0.16 -34.81
CA GLN A 16 -19.81 1.19 -33.84
C GLN A 16 -20.04 0.78 -32.38
N LEU A 17 -21.09 0.01 -32.11
CA LEU A 17 -21.36 -0.53 -30.77
C LEU A 17 -20.25 -1.51 -30.37
N GLN A 18 -19.88 -2.41 -31.28
CA GLN A 18 -18.85 -3.41 -31.05
C GLN A 18 -17.48 -2.77 -30.79
N GLU A 19 -17.09 -1.77 -31.59
CA GLU A 19 -15.84 -1.01 -31.36
C GLU A 19 -15.82 -0.33 -29.97
N LYS A 20 -16.95 0.24 -29.56
CA LYS A 20 -17.08 0.87 -28.24
C LYS A 20 -17.05 -0.13 -27.09
N GLU A 21 -17.66 -1.31 -27.26
CA GLU A 21 -17.62 -2.39 -26.28
C GLU A 21 -16.20 -2.91 -26.09
N GLU A 22 -15.45 -3.10 -27.18
CA GLU A 22 -14.03 -3.49 -27.15
C GLU A 22 -13.18 -2.43 -26.43
N MET A 23 -13.42 -1.14 -26.71
CA MET A 23 -12.73 -0.03 -26.03
C MET A 23 -13.06 0.03 -24.53
N LEU A 24 -14.33 -0.19 -24.15
CA LEU A 24 -14.78 -0.27 -22.76
C LEU A 24 -14.14 -1.45 -22.02
N GLN A 25 -14.02 -2.61 -22.67
CA GLN A 25 -13.32 -3.76 -22.12
C GLN A 25 -11.83 -3.48 -21.93
N LEU A 26 -11.18 -2.81 -22.89
CA LEU A 26 -9.77 -2.43 -22.78
C LEU A 26 -9.55 -1.45 -21.63
N ILE A 27 -10.41 -0.43 -21.51
CA ILE A 27 -10.38 0.52 -20.40
C ILE A 27 -10.60 -0.22 -19.08
N SER A 28 -11.66 -1.01 -18.93
CA SER A 28 -11.96 -1.75 -17.69
C SER A 28 -10.86 -2.73 -17.29
N LYS A 29 -10.20 -3.38 -18.26
CA LYS A 29 -9.06 -4.27 -17.99
C LYS A 29 -7.86 -3.47 -17.47
N LYS A 30 -7.59 -2.31 -18.09
CA LYS A 30 -6.58 -1.35 -17.62
C LYS A 30 -6.92 -0.80 -16.22
N THR A 31 -8.20 -0.56 -15.92
CA THR A 31 -8.67 -0.10 -14.61
C THR A 31 -8.57 -1.18 -13.53
N ASN A 32 -8.71 -2.47 -13.88
CA ASN A 32 -8.63 -3.56 -12.89
C ASN A 32 -7.19 -3.83 -12.44
N ASP A 33 -6.20 -3.68 -13.33
CA ASP A 33 -4.78 -3.66 -12.92
C ASP A 33 -4.48 -2.45 -12.01
N ASP A 34 -5.14 -1.32 -12.26
CA ASP A 34 -5.08 -0.06 -11.50
C ASP A 34 -5.78 -0.14 -10.12
N VAL A 35 -6.66 -1.11 -9.87
CA VAL A 35 -7.37 -1.27 -8.59
C VAL A 35 -6.44 -1.83 -7.50
N SER A 36 -5.42 -2.61 -7.87
CA SER A 36 -4.32 -2.97 -6.96
C SER A 36 -3.43 -1.76 -6.61
N GLU A 37 -3.51 -0.69 -7.40
CA GLU A 37 -2.70 0.53 -7.30
C GLU A 37 -3.48 1.72 -6.70
N LYS A 38 -4.60 1.51 -6.01
CA LYS A 38 -5.36 2.60 -5.38
C LYS A 38 -5.26 2.61 -3.86
N LEU A 39 -5.19 3.82 -3.31
CA LEU A 39 -5.33 4.06 -1.87
C LEU A 39 -6.81 3.95 -1.50
N THR A 40 -7.09 3.23 -0.43
CA THR A 40 -8.42 3.20 0.18
C THR A 40 -8.73 4.55 0.83
N ASN A 41 -10.02 4.84 1.04
CA ASN A 41 -10.43 6.07 1.74
C ASN A 41 -9.80 6.20 3.13
N ALA A 42 -9.60 5.08 3.83
CA ALA A 42 -8.94 5.05 5.13
C ALA A 42 -7.45 5.43 5.03
N GLU A 43 -6.74 4.90 4.03
CA GLU A 43 -5.34 5.26 3.76
C GLU A 43 -5.20 6.72 3.34
N ILE A 44 -6.11 7.23 2.50
CA ILE A 44 -6.14 8.66 2.12
C ILE A 44 -6.32 9.53 3.36
N ALA A 45 -7.24 9.18 4.25
CA ALA A 45 -7.45 9.92 5.49
C ALA A 45 -6.19 9.88 6.39
N LYS A 46 -5.63 8.68 6.60
CA LYS A 46 -4.43 8.45 7.44
C LYS A 46 -3.21 9.20 6.93
N PHE A 47 -2.98 9.19 5.61
CA PHE A 47 -1.78 9.74 4.97
C PHE A 47 -2.00 11.12 4.31
N SER A 48 -3.15 11.76 4.55
CA SER A 48 -3.51 13.05 3.94
C SER A 48 -2.43 14.12 4.05
N ARG A 49 -1.79 14.23 5.22
CA ARG A 49 -0.74 15.23 5.49
C ARG A 49 0.61 14.95 4.83
N GLN A 50 0.91 13.70 4.48
CA GLN A 50 2.13 13.37 3.74
C GLN A 50 1.90 13.37 2.23
N ILE A 51 0.70 12.97 1.78
CA ILE A 51 0.31 13.00 0.36
C ILE A 51 0.30 14.43 -0.20
N ILE A 52 0.00 15.45 0.61
CA ILE A 52 0.00 16.85 0.16
C ILE A 52 1.40 17.36 -0.20
N LEU A 53 2.46 16.70 0.26
CA LEU A 53 3.84 17.09 -0.06
C LEU A 53 4.13 16.78 -1.54
N PRO A 54 4.59 17.76 -2.34
CA PRO A 54 4.85 17.57 -3.77
C PRO A 54 5.82 16.43 -4.09
N GLU A 55 6.77 16.17 -3.19
CA GLU A 55 7.80 15.14 -3.34
C GLU A 55 7.25 13.71 -3.16
N ILE A 56 6.12 13.57 -2.44
CA ILE A 56 5.46 12.30 -2.20
C ILE A 56 4.25 12.17 -3.14
N GLY A 57 3.24 13.00 -2.96
CA GLY A 57 1.98 12.89 -3.71
C GLY A 57 1.28 11.53 -3.53
N VAL A 58 0.22 11.31 -4.30
CA VAL A 58 -0.47 10.00 -4.33
C VAL A 58 0.45 8.92 -4.87
N LYS A 59 1.25 9.24 -5.90
CA LYS A 59 2.17 8.29 -6.55
C LYS A 59 3.25 7.78 -5.60
N GLY A 60 3.86 8.66 -4.81
CA GLY A 60 4.86 8.27 -3.82
C GLY A 60 4.26 7.43 -2.70
N GLN A 61 3.04 7.75 -2.27
CA GLN A 61 2.35 6.93 -1.27
C GLN A 61 2.05 5.52 -1.77
N LEU A 62 1.63 5.38 -3.03
CA LEU A 62 1.43 4.09 -3.67
C LEU A 62 2.75 3.30 -3.78
N ALA A 63 3.85 3.98 -4.10
CA ALA A 63 5.17 3.36 -4.12
C ALA A 63 5.60 2.86 -2.73
N LEU A 64 5.34 3.63 -1.67
CA LEU A 64 5.56 3.17 -0.29
C LEU A 64 4.71 1.95 0.04
N LYS A 65 3.41 2.00 -0.28
CA LYS A 65 2.47 0.89 -0.06
C LYS A 65 2.89 -0.39 -0.81
N ALA A 66 3.46 -0.27 -2.00
CA ALA A 66 3.95 -1.41 -2.78
C ALA A 66 5.35 -1.89 -2.33
N SER A 67 6.06 -1.12 -1.52
CA SER A 67 7.43 -1.43 -1.12
C SER A 67 7.51 -2.47 -0.01
N SER A 68 8.65 -3.16 0.05
CA SER A 68 9.00 -4.12 1.09
C SER A 68 10.37 -3.78 1.68
N VAL A 69 10.49 -3.77 3.00
CA VAL A 69 11.73 -3.45 3.71
C VAL A 69 12.03 -4.55 4.75
N LEU A 70 13.29 -4.96 4.82
CA LEU A 70 13.80 -5.85 5.86
C LEU A 70 14.68 -5.05 6.82
N ILE A 71 14.34 -5.08 8.11
CA ILE A 71 15.11 -4.46 9.19
C ILE A 71 15.81 -5.58 9.97
N VAL A 72 17.14 -5.52 9.99
CA VAL A 72 17.97 -6.46 10.75
C VAL A 72 18.36 -5.80 12.07
N GLY A 73 17.78 -6.29 13.15
CA GLY A 73 17.88 -5.77 14.51
C GLY A 73 16.68 -4.89 14.87
N ALA A 74 16.00 -5.24 15.96
CA ALA A 74 14.94 -4.48 16.63
C ALA A 74 15.48 -3.70 17.85
N GLY A 75 16.77 -3.36 17.84
CA GLY A 75 17.44 -2.61 18.91
C GLY A 75 17.30 -1.09 18.78
N GLY A 76 18.29 -0.35 19.28
CA GLY A 76 18.21 1.12 19.39
C GLY A 76 18.08 1.88 18.06
N LEU A 77 18.55 1.29 16.95
CA LEU A 77 18.39 1.86 15.61
C LEU A 77 17.18 1.27 14.87
N GLY A 78 16.92 -0.02 15.09
CA GLY A 78 15.79 -0.73 14.51
C GLY A 78 14.45 -0.17 14.96
N CYS A 79 14.34 0.15 16.26
CA CYS A 79 13.12 0.72 16.84
C CYS A 79 12.62 1.97 16.11
N PRO A 80 13.39 3.07 16.04
CA PRO A 80 12.93 4.28 15.35
C PRO A 80 12.75 4.04 13.85
N SER A 81 13.63 3.25 13.22
CA SER A 81 13.52 2.96 11.77
C SER A 81 12.19 2.28 11.44
N ALA A 82 11.82 1.24 12.20
CA ALA A 82 10.57 0.51 12.00
C ALA A 82 9.35 1.40 12.28
N GLN A 83 9.37 2.21 13.34
CA GLN A 83 8.29 3.15 13.66
C GLN A 83 8.01 4.11 12.49
N TYR A 84 9.05 4.73 11.94
CA TYR A 84 8.89 5.68 10.84
C TYR A 84 8.49 5.01 9.52
N LEU A 85 9.04 3.83 9.21
CA LEU A 85 8.67 3.10 7.98
C LEU A 85 7.22 2.61 8.03
N THR A 86 6.78 2.09 9.18
CA THR A 86 5.37 1.70 9.39
C THR A 86 4.46 2.92 9.32
N GLY A 87 4.84 4.02 9.99
CA GLY A 87 4.09 5.28 9.98
C GLY A 87 3.98 5.91 8.58
N ALA A 88 5.03 5.80 7.77
CA ALA A 88 5.05 6.27 6.37
C ALA A 88 4.15 5.42 5.45
N GLY A 89 3.81 4.21 5.86
CA GLY A 89 2.94 3.31 5.09
C GLY A 89 3.69 2.40 4.12
N VAL A 90 4.89 1.93 4.48
CA VAL A 90 5.53 0.81 3.80
C VAL A 90 4.62 -0.42 3.89
N GLY A 91 4.36 -1.08 2.77
CA GLY A 91 3.38 -2.17 2.72
C GLY A 91 3.79 -3.41 3.50
N HIS A 92 5.07 -3.79 3.39
CA HIS A 92 5.60 -4.98 4.06
C HIS A 92 6.91 -4.66 4.79
N ILE A 93 6.92 -4.89 6.09
CA ILE A 93 8.12 -4.73 6.92
C ILE A 93 8.44 -6.08 7.54
N GLY A 94 9.60 -6.64 7.19
CA GLY A 94 10.20 -7.78 7.87
C GLY A 94 11.15 -7.28 8.96
N ILE A 95 11.14 -7.93 10.13
CA ILE A 95 12.07 -7.64 11.22
C ILE A 95 12.76 -8.95 11.62
N VAL A 96 14.09 -8.92 11.70
CA VAL A 96 14.91 -10.06 12.15
C VAL A 96 15.71 -9.63 13.36
N ASP A 97 15.48 -10.27 14.49
CA ASP A 97 16.27 -10.12 15.71
C ASP A 97 16.23 -11.45 16.47
N TYR A 98 17.36 -11.85 17.07
CA TYR A 98 17.46 -13.11 17.81
C TYR A 98 17.32 -12.90 19.33
N ASP A 99 17.44 -11.66 19.79
CA ASP A 99 17.46 -11.34 21.22
C ASP A 99 16.05 -11.29 21.82
N SER A 100 16.01 -11.35 23.15
CA SER A 100 14.86 -10.98 23.96
C SER A 100 14.95 -9.54 24.45
N VAL A 101 13.81 -8.98 24.85
CA VAL A 101 13.72 -7.66 25.47
C VAL A 101 14.34 -7.70 26.86
N GLU A 102 15.19 -6.72 27.16
CA GLU A 102 15.84 -6.55 28.47
C GLU A 102 15.56 -5.15 29.05
N LEU A 103 15.37 -5.09 30.37
CA LEU A 103 15.03 -3.85 31.09
C LEU A 103 16.07 -2.73 30.88
N ASN A 104 17.36 -3.09 30.90
CA ASN A 104 18.48 -2.16 30.71
C ASN A 104 18.53 -1.53 29.30
N ASN A 105 17.77 -2.05 28.34
CA ASN A 105 17.78 -1.61 26.95
C ASN A 105 16.60 -0.70 26.60
N LEU A 106 15.58 -0.62 27.45
CA LEU A 106 14.33 0.10 27.16
C LEU A 106 14.52 1.61 26.96
N HIS A 107 15.49 2.23 27.63
CA HIS A 107 15.77 3.67 27.49
C HIS A 107 16.11 4.11 26.06
N ARG A 108 16.53 3.16 25.19
CA ARG A 108 16.85 3.43 23.78
C ARG A 108 16.05 2.58 22.79
N GLN A 109 15.18 1.68 23.27
CA GLN A 109 14.41 0.74 22.45
C GLN A 109 12.91 0.95 22.66
N LEU A 110 12.40 2.09 22.18
CA LEU A 110 11.05 2.57 22.49
C LEU A 110 9.91 1.75 21.86
N LEU A 111 10.20 0.76 21.01
CA LEU A 111 9.19 -0.22 20.58
C LEU A 111 8.83 -1.20 21.69
N HIS A 112 9.67 -1.36 22.70
CA HIS A 112 9.49 -2.34 23.76
C HIS A 112 8.98 -1.67 25.04
N ALA A 113 8.13 -2.39 25.76
CA ALA A 113 7.61 -1.97 27.04
C ALA A 113 8.19 -2.84 28.18
N GLU A 114 8.15 -2.36 29.42
CA GLU A 114 8.55 -3.16 30.58
C GLU A 114 7.79 -4.49 30.69
N SER A 115 6.52 -4.52 30.28
CA SER A 115 5.69 -5.73 30.22
C SER A 115 6.16 -6.76 29.20
N SER A 116 7.04 -6.39 28.27
CA SER A 116 7.58 -7.26 27.24
C SER A 116 8.95 -7.85 27.58
N VAL A 117 9.54 -7.50 28.73
CA VAL A 117 10.84 -8.03 29.18
C VAL A 117 10.81 -9.56 29.23
N GLY A 118 11.82 -10.20 28.63
CA GLY A 118 11.93 -11.65 28.47
C GLY A 118 11.31 -12.20 27.17
N ASN A 119 10.40 -11.48 26.53
CA ASN A 119 9.84 -11.88 25.24
C ASN A 119 10.84 -11.62 24.11
N SER A 120 10.69 -12.34 22.98
CA SER A 120 11.46 -12.05 21.77
C SER A 120 11.25 -10.60 21.33
N LYS A 121 12.34 -9.91 20.96
CA LYS A 121 12.25 -8.54 20.42
C LYS A 121 11.41 -8.48 19.15
N VAL A 122 11.48 -9.49 18.29
CA VAL A 122 10.67 -9.56 17.06
C VAL A 122 9.20 -9.57 17.41
N LYS A 123 8.78 -10.40 18.37
CA LYS A 123 7.38 -10.49 18.77
C LYS A 123 6.88 -9.19 19.40
N SER A 124 7.67 -8.64 20.33
CA SER A 124 7.34 -7.35 20.95
C SER A 124 7.26 -6.22 19.92
N ALA A 125 8.18 -6.16 18.95
CA ALA A 125 8.15 -5.15 17.89
C ALA A 125 6.93 -5.31 16.97
N GLU A 126 6.55 -6.54 16.61
CA GLU A 126 5.34 -6.82 15.83
C GLU A 126 4.09 -6.32 16.55
N ASP A 127 3.94 -6.65 17.83
CA ASP A 127 2.76 -6.28 18.63
C ASP A 127 2.65 -4.76 18.78
N SER A 128 3.76 -4.03 18.83
CA SER A 128 3.79 -2.56 18.94
C SER A 128 3.53 -1.83 17.61
N LEU A 129 3.75 -2.48 16.46
CA LEU A 129 3.67 -1.84 15.13
C LEU A 129 2.37 -2.15 14.36
N ARG A 130 1.60 -3.15 14.79
CA ARG A 130 0.29 -3.50 14.20
C ARG A 130 -0.83 -2.64 14.78
#